data_AF-A0A9C5Z7B5-F1
#
_entry.id   AF-A0A9C5Z7B5-F1
#
_cell.length_a   1.000
_cell.length_b   1.000
_cell.length_c   1.000
_cell.angle_alpha   90.00
_cell.angle_beta   90.00
_cell.angle_gamma   90.00
#
_symmetry.space_group_name_H-M   'P 1'
#
loop_
_entity.id
_entity.type
_entity.pdbx_description
1 polymer ?
#
loop_
_entity_poly.entity_id
_entity_poly.type
_entity_poly.pdbx_seq_one_letter_code
_entity_poly.pdbx_strand_id
1 'polypeptide(L)'
;MAKAAIKIQAAFRGHQVRNTMKRTETKTTTSSSNTNKASTNAVNKSANAALAAAAEAQEPTKAELEAEFDPNDKELCDAARKIQATFRGHLTRKLVKDDDDAIPEDVDIQEITKKVAEELDIDLSDPELNKAATKIQASFRGHKIRKDITPVE
;
A
#
# COMPACT_ATOMS: atom_id res chain seq x y z
N MET A 1 14.09 0.60 -36.94
CA MET A 1 12.68 0.72 -37.38
C MET A 1 11.87 -0.55 -37.11
N ALA A 2 12.11 -1.67 -37.82
CA ALA A 2 11.26 -2.88 -37.73
C ALA A 2 11.14 -3.49 -36.32
N LYS A 3 12.23 -3.59 -35.55
CA LYS A 3 12.21 -4.14 -34.18
C LYS A 3 11.36 -3.32 -33.19
N ALA A 4 11.32 -1.99 -33.36
CA ALA A 4 10.52 -1.11 -32.53
C ALA A 4 9.02 -1.24 -32.86
N ALA A 5 8.70 -1.30 -34.16
CA ALA A 5 7.33 -1.53 -34.63
C ALA A 5 6.76 -2.86 -34.11
N ILE A 6 7.55 -3.94 -34.12
CA ILE A 6 7.14 -5.25 -33.58
C ILE A 6 6.81 -5.17 -32.08
N LYS A 7 7.60 -4.44 -31.27
CA LYS A 7 7.30 -4.25 -29.84
C LYS A 7 6.00 -3.49 -29.61
N ILE A 8 5.78 -2.41 -30.37
CA ILE A 8 4.53 -1.63 -30.29
C ILE A 8 3.34 -2.49 -30.71
N GLN A 9 3.47 -3.28 -31.77
CA GLN A 9 2.43 -4.20 -32.24
C GLN A 9 2.13 -5.31 -31.23
N ALA A 10 3.16 -5.87 -30.57
CA ALA A 10 2.98 -6.88 -29.53
C ALA A 10 2.26 -6.31 -28.31
N ALA A 11 2.65 -5.12 -27.85
CA ALA A 11 1.99 -4.43 -26.76
C ALA A 11 0.53 -4.09 -27.09
N PHE A 12 0.26 -3.58 -28.29
CA PHE A 12 -1.08 -3.26 -28.75
C PHE A 12 -1.96 -4.51 -28.90
N ARG A 13 -1.44 -5.59 -29.49
CA ARG A 13 -2.14 -6.88 -29.59
C ARG A 13 -2.53 -7.40 -28.19
N GLY A 14 -1.60 -7.35 -27.23
CA GLY A 14 -1.86 -7.75 -25.85
C GLY A 14 -2.85 -6.83 -25.12
N HIS A 15 -2.86 -5.53 -25.42
CA HIS A 15 -3.86 -4.59 -24.90
C HIS A 15 -5.26 -4.89 -25.46
N GLN A 16 -5.38 -5.20 -26.76
CA GLN A 16 -6.68 -5.54 -27.36
C GLN A 16 -7.28 -6.81 -26.76
N VAL A 17 -6.50 -7.88 -26.59
CA VAL A 17 -6.95 -9.13 -25.95
C VAL A 17 -7.41 -8.88 -24.51
N ARG A 18 -6.64 -8.11 -23.74
CA ARG A 18 -7.02 -7.75 -22.37
C ARG A 18 -8.28 -6.90 -22.32
N ASN A 19 -8.49 -5.98 -23.26
CA ASN A 19 -9.71 -5.17 -23.29
C ASN A 19 -10.94 -5.96 -23.74
N THR A 20 -10.81 -6.95 -24.63
CA THR A 20 -11.93 -7.85 -24.94
C THR A 20 -12.27 -8.72 -23.73
N MET A 21 -11.28 -9.21 -22.99
CA MET A 21 -11.48 -10.01 -21.78
C MET A 21 -12.09 -9.19 -20.63
N LYS A 22 -11.55 -7.99 -20.35
CA LYS A 22 -12.14 -7.06 -19.38
C LYS A 22 -13.58 -6.70 -19.75
N ARG A 23 -13.88 -6.46 -21.04
CA ARG A 23 -15.25 -6.18 -21.49
C ARG A 23 -16.17 -7.39 -21.34
N THR A 24 -15.71 -8.60 -21.62
CA THR A 24 -16.50 -9.81 -21.38
C THR A 24 -16.71 -10.09 -19.91
N GLU A 25 -15.72 -9.86 -19.04
CA GLU A 25 -15.87 -9.92 -17.58
C GLU A 25 -16.88 -8.90 -17.08
N THR A 26 -16.88 -7.67 -17.62
CA THR A 26 -17.90 -6.65 -17.28
C THR A 26 -19.29 -6.99 -17.85
N LYS A 27 -19.39 -7.76 -18.94
CA LYS A 27 -20.67 -8.15 -19.55
C LYS A 27 -21.26 -9.42 -18.93
N THR A 28 -20.44 -10.40 -18.55
CA THR A 28 -20.87 -11.55 -17.75
C THR A 28 -21.21 -11.15 -16.32
N THR A 29 -20.57 -10.13 -15.76
CA THR A 29 -21.06 -9.51 -14.53
C THR A 29 -22.35 -8.74 -14.77
N THR A 30 -22.49 -7.88 -15.79
CA THR A 30 -23.74 -7.07 -15.90
C THR A 30 -25.01 -7.88 -16.25
N SER A 31 -24.93 -9.08 -16.86
CA SER A 31 -26.10 -9.99 -16.99
C SER A 31 -26.28 -10.99 -15.84
N SER A 32 -25.39 -11.01 -14.84
CA SER A 32 -25.52 -11.88 -13.65
C SER A 32 -25.22 -11.21 -12.31
N SER A 33 -25.03 -9.89 -12.28
CA SER A 33 -24.67 -9.11 -11.10
C SER A 33 -25.61 -7.93 -10.88
N ASN A 34 -26.90 -8.12 -11.17
CA ASN A 34 -27.94 -7.11 -10.87
C ASN A 34 -29.04 -7.62 -9.91
N THR A 35 -28.68 -8.42 -8.90
CA THR A 35 -29.59 -8.69 -7.77
C THR A 35 -28.97 -8.68 -6.37
N ASN A 36 -27.66 -8.56 -6.17
CA ASN A 36 -27.09 -8.73 -4.82
C ASN A 36 -26.22 -7.56 -4.31
N LYS A 37 -26.52 -6.31 -4.69
CA LYS A 37 -25.89 -5.11 -4.08
C LYS A 37 -26.87 -4.13 -3.43
N ALA A 38 -28.17 -4.45 -3.42
CA ALA A 38 -29.20 -3.67 -2.72
C ALA A 38 -30.12 -4.52 -1.81
N SER A 39 -29.97 -5.85 -1.78
CA SER A 39 -30.83 -6.75 -1.01
C SER A 39 -30.05 -7.67 -0.05
N THR A 40 -29.05 -7.15 0.64
CA THR A 40 -28.48 -7.85 1.82
C THR A 40 -28.70 -7.08 3.12
N ASN A 41 -29.13 -5.81 3.05
CA ASN A 41 -29.45 -5.01 4.25
C ASN A 41 -30.90 -5.14 4.75
N ALA A 42 -31.82 -5.75 3.98
CA ALA A 42 -33.21 -5.95 4.41
C ALA A 42 -33.48 -7.38 4.91
N VAL A 43 -32.83 -8.39 4.31
CA VAL A 43 -33.07 -9.81 4.65
C VAL A 43 -32.40 -10.20 5.98
N ASN A 44 -31.31 -9.52 6.36
CA ASN A 44 -30.60 -9.79 7.61
C ASN A 44 -31.22 -9.13 8.85
N LYS A 45 -32.20 -8.21 8.70
CA LYS A 45 -32.86 -7.59 9.87
C LYS A 45 -34.04 -8.43 10.40
N SER A 46 -34.68 -9.23 9.55
CA SER A 46 -35.83 -10.05 9.97
C SER A 46 -35.47 -11.49 10.37
N ALA A 47 -34.31 -12.01 9.94
CA ALA A 47 -33.84 -13.33 10.38
C ALA A 47 -33.16 -13.30 11.77
N ASN A 48 -32.54 -12.17 12.14
CA ASN A 48 -31.86 -12.00 13.44
C ASN A 48 -32.80 -11.73 14.62
N ALA A 49 -34.11 -11.54 14.40
CA ALA A 49 -35.08 -11.40 15.49
C ALA A 49 -35.66 -12.75 15.96
N ALA A 50 -35.59 -13.80 15.13
CA ALA A 50 -36.10 -15.13 15.46
C ALA A 50 -35.00 -16.12 15.93
N LEU A 51 -33.72 -15.82 15.65
CA LEU A 51 -32.57 -16.60 16.11
C LEU A 51 -31.95 -16.03 17.41
N ALA A 52 -32.68 -15.19 18.14
CA ALA A 52 -32.25 -14.58 19.40
C ALA A 52 -32.74 -15.34 20.65
N ALA A 53 -33.43 -16.47 20.47
CA ALA A 53 -34.13 -17.17 21.55
C ALA A 53 -33.74 -18.65 21.77
N ALA A 54 -32.68 -19.18 21.13
CA ALA A 54 -32.35 -20.61 21.26
C ALA A 54 -30.86 -21.01 21.04
N ALA A 55 -29.89 -20.11 21.23
CA ALA A 55 -28.47 -20.49 21.12
C ALA A 55 -27.64 -19.82 22.22
N GLU A 56 -27.79 -20.35 23.42
CA GLU A 56 -26.76 -20.31 24.47
C GLU A 56 -25.58 -21.17 23.98
N ALA A 57 -24.85 -20.68 22.97
CA ALA A 57 -23.67 -21.34 22.43
C ALA A 57 -22.45 -20.77 23.16
N GLN A 58 -21.81 -21.60 23.99
CA GLN A 58 -20.56 -21.28 24.68
C GLN A 58 -19.54 -20.68 23.70
N GLU A 59 -18.98 -19.52 24.03
CA GLU A 59 -17.79 -19.03 23.31
C GLU A 59 -16.70 -20.11 23.42
N PRO A 60 -16.12 -20.55 22.28
CA PRO A 60 -15.07 -21.55 22.32
C PRO A 60 -13.93 -21.03 23.17
N THR A 61 -13.54 -21.82 24.16
CA THR A 61 -12.48 -21.41 25.07
C THR A 61 -11.16 -21.34 24.32
N LYS A 62 -10.26 -20.45 24.74
CA LYS A 62 -8.93 -20.30 24.11
C LYS A 62 -8.19 -21.65 23.98
N ALA A 63 -8.38 -22.56 24.94
CA ALA A 63 -7.77 -23.88 24.94
C ALA A 63 -8.34 -24.81 23.85
N GLU A 64 -9.63 -24.71 23.52
CA GLU A 64 -10.25 -25.47 22.42
C GLU A 64 -9.77 -24.96 21.06
N LEU A 65 -9.62 -23.63 20.92
CA LEU A 65 -9.07 -23.03 19.71
C LEU A 65 -7.60 -23.41 19.48
N GLU A 66 -6.77 -23.39 20.54
CA GLU A 66 -5.37 -23.80 20.46
C GLU A 66 -5.20 -25.30 20.17
N ALA A 67 -6.13 -26.14 20.63
CA ALA A 67 -6.13 -27.57 20.34
C ALA A 67 -6.46 -27.89 18.86
N GLU A 68 -7.14 -26.99 18.16
CA GLU A 68 -7.50 -27.15 16.75
C GLU A 68 -6.36 -26.73 15.79
N PHE A 69 -5.37 -25.98 16.27
CA PHE A 69 -4.18 -25.61 15.51
C PHE A 69 -3.02 -26.58 15.80
N ASP A 70 -2.79 -27.54 14.90
CA ASP A 70 -1.60 -28.40 14.98
C ASP A 70 -0.34 -27.58 14.62
N PRO A 71 0.62 -27.38 15.54
CA PRO A 71 1.85 -26.65 15.25
C PRO A 71 2.76 -27.34 14.22
N ASN A 72 2.52 -28.61 13.89
CA ASN A 72 3.24 -29.33 12.84
C ASN A 72 2.51 -29.30 11.48
N ASP A 73 1.32 -28.69 11.41
CA ASP A 73 0.66 -28.47 10.13
C ASP A 73 1.45 -27.44 9.31
N LYS A 74 2.05 -27.94 8.23
CA LYS A 74 2.87 -27.16 7.31
C LYS A 74 2.05 -26.10 6.57
N GLU A 75 0.80 -26.40 6.22
CA GLU A 75 -0.05 -25.45 5.49
C GLU A 75 -0.46 -24.29 6.41
N LEU A 76 -0.80 -24.60 7.66
CA LEU A 76 -1.08 -23.59 8.69
C LEU A 76 0.14 -22.69 8.95
N CYS A 77 1.33 -23.28 9.08
CA CYS A 77 2.57 -22.54 9.25
C CYS A 77 2.87 -21.61 8.06
N ASP A 78 2.70 -22.10 6.83
CA ASP A 78 2.93 -21.32 5.61
C ASP A 78 1.90 -20.18 5.47
N ALA A 79 0.64 -20.43 5.82
CA ALA A 79 -0.41 -19.42 5.84
C ALA A 79 -0.12 -18.33 6.89
N ALA A 80 0.22 -18.72 8.12
CA ALA A 80 0.59 -17.80 9.19
C ALA A 80 1.80 -16.95 8.79
N ARG A 81 2.83 -17.58 8.20
CA ARG A 81 4.02 -16.88 7.68
C ARG A 81 3.64 -15.85 6.62
N LYS A 82 2.71 -16.18 5.71
CA LYS A 82 2.23 -15.26 4.67
C LYS A 82 1.51 -14.06 5.28
N ILE A 83 0.62 -14.29 6.25
CA ILE A 83 -0.11 -13.23 6.97
C ILE A 83 0.86 -12.30 7.71
N GLN A 84 1.85 -12.86 8.40
CA GLN A 84 2.87 -12.07 9.09
C GLN A 84 3.71 -11.24 8.10
N ALA A 85 4.11 -11.83 6.97
CA ALA A 85 4.89 -11.13 5.95
C ALA A 85 4.09 -9.96 5.32
N THR A 86 2.81 -10.17 5.00
CA THR A 86 1.96 -9.12 4.42
C THR A 86 1.72 -8.00 5.44
N PHE A 87 1.50 -8.33 6.70
CA PHE A 87 1.30 -7.35 7.77
C PHE A 87 2.55 -6.52 8.05
N ARG A 88 3.73 -7.15 8.15
CA ARG A 88 5.01 -6.43 8.27
C ARG A 88 5.20 -5.45 7.12
N GLY A 89 4.93 -5.89 5.88
CA GLY A 89 4.97 -5.02 4.72
C GLY A 89 3.94 -3.88 4.77
N HIS A 90 2.73 -4.14 5.29
CA HIS A 90 1.69 -3.12 5.46
C HIS A 90 2.12 -2.04 6.45
N LEU A 91 2.71 -2.41 7.58
CA LEU A 91 3.24 -1.46 8.56
C LEU A 91 4.33 -0.57 7.95
N THR A 92 5.31 -1.15 7.25
CA THR A 92 6.35 -0.37 6.58
C THR A 92 5.76 0.61 5.57
N ARG A 93 4.80 0.18 4.74
CA ARG A 93 4.14 1.05 3.75
C ARG A 93 3.28 2.13 4.40
N LYS A 94 2.69 1.86 5.56
CA LYS A 94 1.88 2.85 6.30
C LYS A 94 2.76 3.94 6.89
N LEU A 95 3.85 3.56 7.56
CA LEU A 95 4.81 4.51 8.13
C LEU A 95 5.40 5.45 7.06
N VAL A 96 5.79 4.92 5.90
CA VAL A 96 6.33 5.75 4.80
C VAL A 96 5.27 6.71 4.25
N LYS A 97 3.99 6.32 4.17
CA LYS A 97 2.92 7.25 3.74
C LYS A 97 2.72 8.38 4.74
N ASP A 98 2.76 8.07 6.03
CA ASP A 98 2.56 9.06 7.09
C ASP A 98 3.73 10.08 7.14
N ASP A 99 4.95 9.70 6.72
CA ASP A 99 6.11 10.61 6.60
C ASP A 99 6.08 11.49 5.33
N ASP A 100 5.35 11.08 4.28
CA ASP A 100 5.29 11.79 3.00
C ASP A 100 4.35 13.01 3.04
N ASP A 101 3.31 12.97 3.89
CA ASP A 101 2.32 14.06 4.06
C ASP A 101 2.75 15.14 5.08
N ALA A 102 3.90 14.96 5.74
CA ALA A 102 4.38 15.84 6.83
C ALA A 102 5.57 16.74 6.44
N ILE A 103 5.81 16.99 5.15
CA ILE A 103 6.77 18.01 4.71
C ILE A 103 6.01 19.31 4.47
N PRO A 104 6.01 20.28 5.42
CA PRO A 104 5.45 21.60 5.15
C PRO A 104 6.17 22.19 3.92
N GLU A 105 5.43 22.54 2.87
CA GLU A 105 6.01 23.11 1.65
C GLU A 105 6.55 24.54 1.84
N ASP A 106 6.23 25.17 2.97
CA ASP A 106 6.53 26.59 3.27
C ASP A 106 7.64 26.79 4.32
N VAL A 107 8.64 25.90 4.37
CA VAL A 107 9.83 26.15 5.21
C VAL A 107 10.85 27.00 4.43
N ASP A 108 11.05 28.23 4.88
CA ASP A 108 12.10 29.10 4.34
C ASP A 108 13.49 28.54 4.69
N ILE A 109 14.11 27.91 3.69
CA ILE A 109 15.43 27.29 3.79
C ILE A 109 16.49 28.34 4.16
N GLN A 110 16.32 29.61 3.75
CA GLN A 110 17.26 30.68 4.08
C GLN A 110 17.21 31.04 5.57
N GLU A 111 16.01 31.04 6.16
CA GLU A 111 15.85 31.31 7.60
C GLU A 111 16.39 30.16 8.45
N ILE A 112 16.17 28.90 8.04
CA ILE A 112 16.70 27.72 8.75
C ILE A 112 18.22 27.69 8.69
N THR A 113 18.81 27.91 7.51
CA THR A 113 20.27 27.89 7.36
C THR A 113 20.94 28.99 8.17
N LYS A 114 20.32 30.18 8.24
CA LYS A 114 20.83 31.29 9.06
C LYS A 114 20.73 31.00 10.56
N LYS A 115 19.60 30.48 11.04
CA LYS A 115 19.42 30.10 12.46
C LYS A 115 20.38 28.99 12.88
N VAL A 116 20.55 27.96 12.05
CA VAL A 116 21.47 26.85 12.33
C VAL A 116 22.93 27.33 12.33
N ALA A 117 23.31 28.23 11.42
CA ALA A 117 24.66 28.79 11.40
C ALA A 117 24.95 29.65 12.64
N GLU A 118 23.96 30.40 13.13
CA GLU A 118 24.07 31.23 14.34
C GLU A 118 24.07 30.38 15.63
N GLU A 119 23.31 29.29 15.69
CA GLU A 119 23.27 28.38 16.84
C GLU A 119 24.53 27.51 16.97
N LEU A 120 25.14 27.11 15.85
CA LEU A 120 26.27 26.18 15.81
C LEU A 120 27.61 26.85 15.49
N ASP A 121 27.66 28.20 15.45
CA ASP A 121 28.84 29.02 15.11
C ASP A 121 29.56 28.53 13.84
N ILE A 122 28.79 28.29 12.78
CA ILE A 122 29.28 27.70 11.54
C ILE A 122 29.76 28.80 10.58
N ASP A 123 31.02 28.73 10.15
CA ASP A 123 31.54 29.60 9.08
C ASP A 123 30.99 29.20 7.70
N LEU A 124 30.06 30.00 7.18
CA LEU A 124 29.47 29.82 5.85
C LEU A 124 30.47 30.04 4.70
N SER A 125 31.63 30.63 4.98
CA SER A 125 32.69 30.88 4.01
C SER A 125 33.61 29.66 3.83
N ASP A 126 33.50 28.64 4.69
CA ASP A 126 34.36 27.47 4.63
C ASP A 126 34.12 26.65 3.33
N PRO A 127 35.14 26.47 2.48
CA PRO A 127 35.02 25.66 1.28
C PRO A 127 34.75 24.17 1.57
N GLU A 128 35.15 23.61 2.71
CA GLU A 128 34.87 22.21 3.05
C GLU A 128 33.40 22.00 3.43
N LEU A 129 32.85 22.86 4.28
CA LEU A 129 31.42 22.89 4.58
C LEU A 129 30.56 23.01 3.31
N ASN A 130 30.91 23.94 2.41
CA ASN A 130 30.18 24.15 1.16
C ASN A 130 30.20 22.90 0.25
N LYS A 131 31.33 22.17 0.19
CA LYS A 131 31.42 20.90 -0.53
C LYS A 131 30.53 19.83 0.10
N ALA A 132 30.52 19.73 1.44
CA ALA A 132 29.67 18.78 2.15
C ALA A 132 28.18 19.07 1.94
N ALA A 133 27.77 20.34 2.07
CA ALA A 133 26.42 20.79 1.82
C ALA A 133 25.97 20.48 0.39
N THR A 134 26.82 20.77 -0.60
CA THR A 134 26.55 20.45 -2.02
C THR A 134 26.32 18.94 -2.23
N LYS A 135 27.09 18.09 -1.55
CA LYS A 135 26.93 16.63 -1.63
C LYS A 135 25.61 16.16 -1.01
N ILE A 136 25.21 16.75 0.12
CA ILE A 136 23.93 16.47 0.78
C ILE A 136 22.76 16.91 -0.11
N GLN A 137 22.82 18.13 -0.67
CA GLN A 137 21.82 18.68 -1.57
C GLN A 137 21.66 17.83 -2.85
N ALA A 138 22.76 17.41 -3.46
CA ALA A 138 22.73 16.55 -4.64
C ALA A 138 22.10 15.18 -4.34
N SER A 139 22.46 14.57 -3.20
CA SER A 139 21.85 13.32 -2.73
C SER A 139 20.34 13.46 -2.50
N PHE A 140 19.94 14.54 -1.82
CA PHE A 140 18.54 14.84 -1.53
C PHE A 140 17.72 15.10 -2.79
N ARG A 141 18.23 15.90 -3.73
CA ARG A 141 17.58 16.13 -5.03
C ARG A 141 17.39 14.81 -5.78
N GLY A 142 18.39 13.94 -5.79
CA GLY A 142 18.29 12.61 -6.39
C GLY A 142 17.26 11.72 -5.69
N HIS A 143 17.18 11.78 -4.37
CA HIS A 143 16.17 11.05 -3.58
C HIS A 143 14.75 11.54 -3.90
N LYS A 144 14.52 12.86 -3.94
CA LYS A 144 13.23 13.45 -4.29
C LYS A 144 12.76 13.01 -5.68
N ILE A 145 13.64 13.10 -6.69
CA ILE A 145 13.34 12.61 -8.03
C ILE A 145 13.00 11.12 -8.00
N ARG A 146 13.82 10.27 -7.35
CA ARG A 146 13.54 8.83 -7.26
C ARG A 146 12.17 8.52 -6.63
N LYS A 147 11.80 9.26 -5.59
CA LYS A 147 10.49 9.16 -4.93
C LYS A 147 9.35 9.58 -5.86
N ASP A 148 9.54 10.69 -6.59
CA ASP A 148 8.55 11.23 -7.53
C ASP A 148 8.35 10.34 -8.77
N ILE A 149 9.41 9.69 -9.30
CA ILE A 149 9.30 8.76 -10.46
C ILE A 149 9.01 7.31 -10.09
N THR A 150 9.08 6.89 -8.82
CA THR A 150 8.50 5.60 -8.42
C THR A 150 6.98 5.74 -8.39
N PRO A 151 6.24 5.23 -9.39
CA PRO A 151 4.79 5.26 -9.33
C PRO A 151 4.38 4.37 -8.17
N VAL A 152 3.48 4.84 -7.31
CA VAL A 152 2.80 3.99 -6.34
C VAL A 152 1.97 2.99 -7.15
N GLU A 153 2.54 1.80 -7.37
CA GLU A 153 1.86 0.63 -7.96
C GLU A 153 1.04 -0.12 -6.90
#